data_AF-A0A2H0SJK7-F1
#
_entry.id   AF-A0A2H0SJK7-F1
#
_cell.length_a   1.000
_cell.length_b   1.000
_cell.length_c   1.000
_cell.angle_alpha   90.00
_cell.angle_beta   90.00
_cell.angle_gamma   90.00
#
_symmetry.space_group_name_H-M   'P 1'
#
loop_
_entity.id
_entity.type
_entity.pdbx_description
1 polymer ?
#
loop_
_entity_poly.entity_id
_entity_poly.type
_entity_poly.pdbx_seq_one_letter_code
_entity_poly.pdbx_strand_id
1 'polypeptide(L)' 'MYIWHSDQGKQYGAKETIALVLEKGLLPSMSRAGTPTNNPFAERFVGQFKHAVVRR' A
#
# COMPACT_ATOMS: atom_id res chain seq x y z
N MET A 1 2.91 9.43 -15.56
CA MET A 1 2.19 8.18 -15.21
C MET A 1 2.43 7.90 -13.74
N TYR A 2 1.38 7.83 -12.93
CA TYR A 2 1.50 7.65 -11.48
C TYR A 2 1.25 6.19 -11.11
N ILE A 3 2.04 5.66 -10.18
CA ILE A 3 1.93 4.28 -9.72
C ILE A 3 1.23 4.28 -8.37
N TRP A 4 0.22 3.43 -8.22
CA TRP A 4 -0.38 3.11 -6.94
C TRP A 4 0.19 1.76 -6.48
N HIS A 5 1.13 1.81 -5.53
CA HIS A 5 1.82 0.64 -5.02
C HIS A 5 1.28 0.21 -3.65
N SER A 6 0.93 -1.07 -3.50
CA SER A 6 0.42 -1.65 -2.25
C SER A 6 1.00 -3.04 -1.96
N ASP A 7 0.70 -3.62 -0.79
CA ASP A 7 0.87 -5.05 -0.55
C ASP A 7 -0.29 -5.87 -1.15
N GLN A 8 -0.25 -7.19 -0.97
CA GLN A 8 -1.26 -8.14 -1.48
C GLN A 8 -2.47 -8.35 -0.54
N GLY A 9 -2.70 -7.42 0.38
CA GLY A 9 -3.87 -7.43 1.25
C GLY A 9 -5.16 -7.55 0.43
N LYS A 10 -6.12 -8.33 0.93
CA LYS A 10 -7.37 -8.65 0.21
C LYS A 10 -8.12 -7.40 -0.28
N GLN A 11 -8.07 -6.32 0.50
CA GLN A 11 -8.69 -5.03 0.16
C GLN A 11 -8.03 -4.35 -1.04
N TYR A 12 -6.72 -4.53 -1.25
CA TYR A 12 -5.97 -3.90 -2.34
C TYR A 12 -6.05 -4.71 -3.63
N GLY A 13 -6.14 -6.04 -3.51
CA GLY A 13 -6.39 -6.94 -4.64
C GLY A 13 -7.87 -7.06 -5.03
N ALA A 14 -8.79 -6.42 -4.30
CA ALA A 14 -10.22 -6.47 -4.60
C ALA A 14 -10.51 -5.82 -5.96
N LYS A 15 -11.45 -6.43 -6.71
CA LYS A 15 -11.85 -5.97 -8.05
C LYS A 15 -12.27 -4.49 -8.05
N GLU A 16 -13.06 -4.09 -7.07
CA GLU A 16 -13.54 -2.71 -6.91
C GLU A 16 -12.39 -1.71 -6.74
N THR A 17 -11.39 -2.07 -5.92
CA THR A 17 -10.22 -1.23 -5.68
C THR A 17 -9.40 -1.06 -6.96
N ILE A 18 -9.12 -2.14 -7.68
CA ILE A 18 -8.37 -2.08 -8.94
C ILE A 18 -9.14 -1.28 -10.00
N ALA A 19 -10.45 -1.46 -10.10
CA ALA A 19 -11.29 -0.70 -11.03
C ALA A 19 -11.20 0.81 -10.77
N LEU A 20 -11.27 1.22 -9.49
CA LEU A 20 -11.14 2.63 -9.12
C LEU A 20 -9.74 3.18 -9.43
N VAL A 21 -8.68 2.41 -9.14
CA VAL A 21 -7.29 2.83 -9.45
C VAL A 21 -7.10 3.08 -10.95
N LEU A 22 -7.62 2.19 -11.78
CA LEU A 22 -7.59 2.33 -13.24
C LEU A 22 -8.43 3.51 -13.73
N GLU A 23 -9.64 3.71 -13.18
CA GLU A 23 -10.50 4.86 -13.51
C GLU A 23 -9.79 6.20 -13.24
N LYS A 24 -8.99 6.28 -12.18
CA LYS A 24 -8.20 7.48 -11.85
C LYS A 24 -6.93 7.64 -12.69
N GLY A 25 -6.69 6.76 -13.67
CA GLY A 25 -5.51 6.82 -14.54
C GLY A 25 -4.20 6.45 -13.84
N LEU A 26 -4.27 5.67 -12.76
CA LEU A 26 -3.12 5.18 -12.01
C LEU A 26 -2.76 3.76 -12.46
N LEU A 27 -1.47 3.42 -12.38
CA LEU A 27 -1.00 2.05 -12.61
C LEU A 27 -0.99 1.28 -11.28
N PRO A 28 -1.80 0.23 -11.11
CA PRO A 28 -1.71 -0.63 -9.94
C PRO A 28 -0.40 -1.43 -9.94
N SER A 29 0.27 -1.48 -8.80
CA SER A 29 1.49 -2.24 -8.56
C SER A 29 1.39 -2.89 -7.17
N MET A 30 1.78 -4.16 -7.06
CA MET A 30 1.73 -4.87 -5.77
C MET A 30 3.08 -5.49 -5.42
N SER A 31 3.40 -5.50 -4.13
CA SER A 31 4.55 -6.21 -3.58
C SER A 31 4.47 -7.72 -3.84
N ARG A 32 5.63 -8.39 -3.85
CA ARG A 32 5.68 -9.87 -3.89
C ARG A 32 5.07 -10.45 -2.60
N ALA A 33 4.35 -11.56 -2.74
CA ALA A 33 3.81 -12.31 -1.61
C ALA A 33 4.91 -12.62 -0.58
N GLY A 34 4.62 -12.37 0.71
CA GLY A 34 5.52 -12.66 1.82
C GLY A 34 6.79 -11.81 1.87
N THR A 35 6.88 -10.71 1.12
CA THR A 35 8.07 -9.84 1.10
C THR A 35 7.70 -8.42 1.56
N PRO A 36 7.69 -8.16 2.89
CA PRO A 36 7.29 -6.85 3.45
C PRO A 36 8.22 -5.71 3.03
N THR A 37 9.51 -6.00 2.81
CA THR A 37 10.53 -5.03 2.37
C THR A 37 10.26 -4.39 1.01
N ASN A 38 9.27 -4.86 0.25
CA ASN A 38 8.82 -4.21 -0.98
C ASN A 38 7.92 -2.99 -0.75
N ASN A 39 7.49 -2.72 0.50
CA ASN A 39 6.71 -1.54 0.87
C ASN A 39 7.38 -0.69 1.98
N PRO A 40 8.68 -0.34 1.84
CA PRO A 40 9.49 0.17 2.94
C PRO A 40 9.04 1.55 3.44
N PHE A 41 8.47 2.37 2.57
CA PHE A 41 7.99 3.70 2.93
C PHE A 41 6.75 3.64 3.82
N ALA A 42 5.78 2.79 3.48
CA ALA A 42 4.58 2.61 4.29
C ALA A 42 4.91 1.99 5.64
N GLU A 43 5.79 0.97 5.68
CA GLU A 43 6.25 0.37 6.94
C GLU A 43 6.93 1.39 7.84
N ARG A 44 7.84 2.21 7.29
CA ARG A 44 8.52 3.28 8.05
C ARG A 44 7.53 4.29 8.60
N PHE A 45 6.58 4.75 7.78
CA PHE A 45 5.55 5.70 8.20
C PHE A 45 4.72 5.14 9.36
N VAL A 46 4.18 3.93 9.23
CA VAL A 46 3.34 3.30 10.27
C VAL A 46 4.14 3.10 11.56
N GLY A 47 5.41 2.71 11.48
CA GLY A 47 6.29 2.59 12.64
C GLY A 47 6.46 3.92 13.38
N GLN A 48 6.80 5.00 12.65
CA GLN A 48 6.93 6.33 13.24
C GLN A 48 5.60 6.83 13.83
N PHE A 49 4.49 6.62 13.11
CA PHE A 49 3.16 6.99 13.58
C PHE A 49 2.79 6.30 14.90
N LYS A 50 3.02 4.98 15.00
CA LYS A 50 2.79 4.24 16.25
C LYS A 50 3.64 4.78 17.39
N HIS A 51 4.92 5.12 17.15
CA HIS A 51 5.76 5.73 18.18
C HIS A 51 5.23 7.10 18.63
N ALA A 52 4.73 7.92 17.71
CA ALA A 52 4.20 9.24 18.03
C ALA A 52 2.86 9.19 18.79
N VAL A 53 2.03 8.17 18.54
CA VAL A 53 0.67 8.08 19.11
C VAL A 53 0.58 7.20 20.36
N VAL A 54 1.30 6.07 20.41
CA VAL A 54 1.21 5.11 21.53
C VAL A 54 2.06 5.52 22.72
N ARG A 55 3.10 6.34 22.52
CA ARG A 55 3.98 6.82 23.61
C ARG A 55 3.63 8.23 24.09
N ARG A 56 2.37 8.66 23.96
CA ARG A 56 1.85 9.91 24.53
C ARG A 56 0.97 9.63 25.73
#